data_AF-A0A950VNI3-F1
#
_entry.id   AF-A0A950VNI3-F1
#
_cell.length_a   1.000
_cell.length_b   1.000
_cell.length_c   1.000
_cell.angle_alpha   90.00
_cell.angle_beta   90.00
_cell.angle_gamma   90.00
#
_symmetry.space_group_name_H-M   'P 1'
#
loop_
_entity.id
_entity.type
_entity.pdbx_description
1 polymer ?
#
loop_
_entity_poly.entity_id
_entity_poly.type
_entity_poly.pdbx_seq_one_letter_code
_entity_poly.pdbx_strand_id
1 'polypeptide(L)'
;LRPSPTFQNLAVKYPERPPIAHLGQQYSASARVSGGTPSYYFAVSSGVLPPGLILDSFTGAIEGVPTATGSYTFNVLTEDTGGRSLTSGPLTISIRP
;
A
#
# COMPACT_ATOMS: atom_id res chain seq x y z
N LEU A 1 24.32 -26.08 -17.90
CA LEU A 1 22.97 -25.66 -17.42
C LEU A 1 23.14 -24.87 -16.13
N ARG A 2 23.31 -23.55 -16.21
CA ARG A 2 23.23 -22.68 -15.03
C ARG A 2 21.76 -22.30 -14.86
N PRO A 3 21.11 -22.54 -13.71
CA PRO A 3 19.78 -22.00 -13.48
C PRO A 3 19.90 -20.47 -13.52
N SER A 4 19.04 -19.82 -14.32
CA SER A 4 18.84 -18.37 -14.25
C SER A 4 18.58 -18.00 -12.79
N PRO A 5 19.28 -17.02 -12.19
CA PRO A 5 18.86 -16.51 -10.91
C PRO A 5 17.48 -15.91 -11.12
N THR A 6 16.42 -16.60 -10.68
CA THR A 6 15.09 -16.02 -10.65
C THR A 6 15.13 -14.93 -9.59
N PHE A 7 15.54 -13.72 -9.98
CA PHE A 7 15.23 -12.55 -9.19
C PHE A 7 13.70 -12.51 -9.13
N GLN A 8 13.13 -12.91 -7.99
CA GLN A 8 11.70 -12.80 -7.76
C GLN A 8 11.36 -11.32 -7.91
N ASN A 9 10.58 -11.00 -8.94
CA ASN A 9 10.19 -9.62 -9.21
C ASN A 9 9.48 -9.05 -7.97
N LEU A 10 9.80 -7.82 -7.58
CA LEU A 10 9.11 -7.15 -6.49
C LEU A 10 7.65 -6.95 -6.92
N ALA A 11 6.72 -7.51 -6.14
CA ALA A 11 5.29 -7.41 -6.39
C ALA A 11 4.58 -7.01 -5.11
N VAL A 12 3.81 -5.93 -5.18
CA VAL A 12 3.02 -5.38 -4.08
C VAL A 12 1.56 -5.45 -4.45
N LYS A 13 0.75 -6.07 -3.60
CA LYS A 13 -0.69 -6.18 -3.77
C LYS A 13 -1.38 -5.70 -2.51
N TYR A 14 -2.29 -4.76 -2.66
CA TYR A 14 -3.34 -4.56 -1.68
C TYR A 14 -4.48 -5.55 -2.01
N PRO A 15 -5.26 -6.04 -1.02
CA PRO A 15 -6.47 -6.82 -1.31
C PRO A 15 -7.31 -6.04 -2.33
N GLU A 16 -7.55 -6.62 -3.52
CA GLU A 16 -8.21 -6.18 -4.78
C GLU A 16 -8.64 -4.70 -5.03
N ARG A 17 -8.05 -3.72 -4.35
CA ARG A 17 -8.45 -2.31 -4.12
C ARG A 17 -8.78 -2.15 -2.64
N PRO A 18 -8.20 -1.17 -1.95
CA PRO A 18 -8.49 -0.94 -0.54
C PRO A 18 -10.01 -0.92 -0.32
N PRO A 19 -10.52 -1.65 0.69
CA PRO A 19 -11.95 -1.73 0.92
C PRO A 19 -12.56 -0.37 1.27
N ILE A 20 -13.89 -0.35 1.21
CA ILE A 20 -14.71 0.73 1.75
C ILE A 20 -14.42 0.85 3.26
N ALA A 21 -14.16 2.06 3.74
CA ALA A 21 -14.09 2.36 5.17
C ALA A 21 -15.29 3.19 5.61
N HIS A 22 -15.54 3.25 6.92
CA HIS A 22 -16.66 3.98 7.49
C HIS A 22 -16.17 5.12 8.37
N LEU A 23 -16.87 6.25 8.33
CA LEU A 23 -16.54 7.43 9.12
C LEU A 23 -16.52 7.08 10.61
N GLY A 24 -15.44 7.45 11.31
CA GLY A 24 -15.29 7.20 12.74
C GLY A 24 -15.04 5.73 13.12
N GLN A 25 -14.89 4.81 12.16
CA GLN A 25 -14.55 3.41 12.43
C GLN A 25 -13.07 3.10 12.20
N GLN A 26 -12.51 2.20 13.01
CA GLN A 26 -11.15 1.72 12.81
C GLN A 26 -11.04 1.02 11.45
N TYR A 27 -10.06 1.45 10.66
CA TYR A 27 -9.69 0.85 9.40
C TYR A 27 -8.26 0.31 9.49
N SER A 28 -8.02 -0.87 8.93
CA SER A 28 -6.69 -1.44 8.73
C SER A 28 -6.67 -2.24 7.42
N ALA A 29 -5.73 -1.91 6.54
CA ALA A 29 -5.51 -2.63 5.29
C ALA A 29 -4.00 -2.80 5.05
N SER A 30 -3.52 -4.03 5.13
CA SER A 30 -2.10 -4.35 4.96
C SER A 30 -1.72 -4.60 3.50
N ALA A 31 -0.56 -4.08 3.08
CA ALA A 31 0.07 -4.47 1.84
C ALA A 31 0.57 -5.92 1.91
N ARG A 32 0.47 -6.66 0.80
CA ARG A 32 1.13 -7.95 0.61
C ARG A 32 2.26 -7.78 -0.38
N VAL A 33 3.49 -7.94 0.10
CA VAL A 33 4.69 -7.92 -0.74
C VAL A 33 5.19 -9.34 -0.97
N SER A 34 5.62 -9.60 -2.20
CA SER A 34 6.23 -10.87 -2.61
C SER A 34 7.42 -10.58 -3.53
N GLY A 35 8.45 -11.41 -3.44
CA GLY A 35 9.72 -11.19 -4.15
C GLY A 35 10.57 -10.07 -3.55
N GLY A 36 11.59 -9.62 -4.28
CA GLY A 36 12.52 -8.57 -3.81
C GLY A 36 13.48 -9.01 -2.71
N THR A 37 14.19 -8.03 -2.15
CA THR A 37 15.09 -8.20 -1.00
C THR A 37 14.39 -7.79 0.30
N PRO A 38 14.38 -8.62 1.35
CA PRO A 38 13.75 -8.28 2.64
C PRO A 38 14.23 -6.94 3.22
N SER A 39 13.34 -6.30 3.99
CA SER A 39 13.28 -4.86 4.32
C SER A 39 12.69 -4.03 3.19
N TYR A 40 11.39 -3.75 3.33
CA TYR A 40 10.62 -2.94 2.39
C TYR A 40 10.28 -1.60 3.04
N TYR A 41 10.31 -0.54 2.24
CA TYR A 41 9.88 0.79 2.60
C TYR A 41 8.70 1.19 1.74
N PHE A 42 7.66 1.75 2.37
CA PHE A 42 6.44 2.19 1.70
C PHE A 42 6.26 3.69 1.86
N ALA A 43 5.87 4.34 0.77
CA ALA A 43 5.56 5.76 0.75
C ALA A 43 4.39 6.05 -0.19
N VAL A 44 3.59 7.07 0.13
CA VAL A 44 2.59 7.57 -0.83
C VAL A 44 3.34 8.36 -1.91
N SER A 45 3.27 7.86 -3.15
CA SER A 45 3.96 8.48 -4.29
C SER A 45 3.11 9.55 -4.98
N SER A 46 1.79 9.40 -4.97
CA SER A 46 0.85 10.38 -5.51
C SER A 46 -0.53 10.22 -4.88
N GLY A 47 -1.34 11.28 -5.00
CA GLY A 47 -2.66 11.34 -4.40
C GLY A 47 -2.61 11.64 -2.90
N VAL A 48 -3.72 11.37 -2.22
CA VAL A 48 -3.88 11.65 -0.79
C VAL A 48 -4.57 10.48 -0.11
N LEU A 49 -4.12 10.17 1.11
CA LEU A 49 -4.84 9.27 2.00
C LEU A 49 -6.07 9.98 2.57
N PRO A 50 -7.14 9.23 2.91
CA PRO A 50 -8.25 9.78 3.67
C PRO A 50 -7.76 10.43 4.98
N PRO A 51 -8.29 11.60 5.37
CA PRO A 51 -7.98 12.20 6.66
C PRO A 51 -8.19 11.23 7.81
N GLY A 52 -7.19 11.10 8.68
CA GLY A 52 -7.20 10.16 9.82
C GLY A 52 -6.69 8.75 9.51
N LEU A 53 -6.34 8.46 8.25
CA LEU A 53 -5.57 7.27 7.88
C LEU A 53 -4.10 7.60 7.64
N ILE A 54 -3.22 6.68 8.04
CA ILE A 54 -1.77 6.78 7.92
C ILE A 54 -1.26 5.51 7.24
N LEU A 55 -0.27 5.65 6.36
CA LEU A 55 0.49 4.52 5.82
C LEU A 55 1.70 4.27 6.72
N ASP A 56 1.79 3.08 7.28
CA ASP A 56 2.98 2.59 7.96
C ASP A 56 4.06 2.26 6.92
N SER A 57 5.20 2.94 7.01
CA SER A 57 6.27 2.88 6.02
C SER A 57 7.09 1.59 6.07
N PHE A 58 6.93 0.73 7.08
CA PHE A 58 7.70 -0.51 7.24
C PHE A 58 6.88 -1.75 6.89
N THR A 59 5.57 -1.69 7.13
CA THR A 59 4.63 -2.79 6.90
C THR A 59 3.76 -2.57 5.68
N GLY A 60 3.64 -1.32 5.20
CA GLY A 60 2.74 -0.94 4.12
C GLY A 60 1.27 -0.97 4.51
N ALA A 61 0.97 -1.06 5.82
CA ALA A 61 -0.38 -1.05 6.35
C ALA A 61 -0.97 0.37 6.35
N ILE A 62 -2.21 0.48 5.92
CA ILE A 62 -2.97 1.73 5.97
C ILE A 62 -3.95 1.61 7.12
N GLU A 63 -3.72 2.39 8.17
CA GLU A 63 -4.45 2.26 9.43
C GLU A 63 -4.88 3.60 9.99
N GLY A 64 -5.96 3.58 10.77
CA GLY A 64 -6.45 4.74 11.49
C GLY A 64 -7.97 4.82 11.52
N VAL A 65 -8.49 6.02 11.77
CA VAL A 65 -9.92 6.29 11.85
C VAL A 65 -10.25 7.42 10.87
N PRO A 66 -10.99 7.14 9.78
CA PRO A 66 -11.36 8.17 8.81
C PRO A 66 -12.22 9.26 9.46
N THR A 67 -11.90 10.53 9.17
CA THR A 67 -12.64 11.69 9.71
C THR A 67 -13.44 12.46 8.67
N ALA A 68 -13.36 12.08 7.40
CA ALA A 68 -14.10 12.71 6.30
C ALA A 68 -14.58 11.67 5.28
N THR A 69 -15.84 11.78 4.86
CA THR A 69 -16.42 10.97 3.79
C THR A 69 -15.90 11.40 2.43
N GLY A 70 -15.73 10.46 1.50
CA GLY A 70 -15.23 10.76 0.17
C GLY A 70 -14.52 9.58 -0.47
N SER A 71 -14.10 9.73 -1.72
CA SER A 71 -13.25 8.75 -2.39
C SER A 71 -11.85 9.32 -2.58
N TYR A 72 -10.87 8.64 -2.02
CA TYR A 72 -9.48 9.07 -1.99
C TYR A 72 -8.65 8.10 -2.81
N THR A 73 -8.07 8.61 -3.90
CA THR A 73 -7.22 7.80 -4.79
C THR A 73 -5.76 8.19 -4.59
N PHE A 74 -4.91 7.21 -4.38
CA PHE A 74 -3.48 7.37 -4.15
C PHE A 74 -2.70 6.16 -4.69
N ASN A 75 -1.40 6.33 -4.85
CA ASN A 75 -0.49 5.26 -5.24
C ASN A 75 0.58 5.09 -4.17
N VAL A 76 0.97 3.84 -3.91
CA VAL A 76 2.02 3.52 -2.94
C VAL A 76 3.26 3.07 -3.70
N LEU A 77 4.37 3.75 -3.46
CA LEU A 77 5.70 3.30 -3.83
C LEU A 77 6.19 2.32 -2.76
N THR A 78 6.70 1.17 -3.20
CA THR A 78 7.40 0.22 -2.35
C THR A 78 8.83 0.09 -2.86
N GLU A 79 9.79 0.27 -1.97
CA GLU A 79 11.21 0.14 -2.26
C GLU A 79 11.79 -0.98 -1.41
N ASP A 80 12.59 -1.85 -2.03
CA ASP A 80 13.34 -2.88 -1.33
C ASP A 80 14.79 -2.46 -1.08
N THR A 81 15.47 -3.10 -0.13
CA THR A 81 16.89 -2.83 0.14
C THR A 81 17.83 -3.29 -0.97
N GLY A 82 17.32 -4.04 -1.96
CA GLY A 82 18.03 -4.42 -3.18
C GLY A 82 18.02 -3.33 -4.25
N GLY A 83 17.42 -2.16 -3.98
CA GLY A 83 17.32 -1.04 -4.92
C GLY A 83 16.22 -1.21 -5.97
N ARG A 84 15.26 -2.12 -5.73
CA ARG A 84 14.07 -2.25 -6.58
C ARG A 84 12.96 -1.39 -6.00
N SER A 85 12.31 -0.64 -6.89
CA SER A 85 11.15 0.16 -6.53
C SER A 85 9.97 -0.22 -7.42
N LEU A 86 8.80 -0.41 -6.81
CA LEU A 86 7.54 -0.73 -7.47
C LEU A 86 6.46 0.23 -6.99
N THR A 87 5.79 0.89 -7.93
CA THR A 87 4.59 1.68 -7.63
C THR A 87 3.36 0.80 -7.82
N SER A 88 2.47 0.78 -6.84
CA SER A 88 1.17 0.14 -6.97
C SER A 88 0.35 0.81 -8.08
N GLY A 89 -0.61 0.07 -8.64
CA GLY A 89 -1.72 0.70 -9.38
C GLY A 89 -2.50 1.69 -8.50
N PRO A 90 -3.42 2.48 -9.09
CA PRO A 90 -4.25 3.40 -8.33
C PRO A 90 -5.07 2.63 -7.29
N LEU A 91 -4.91 3.04 -6.03
CA LEU A 91 -5.64 2.52 -4.89
C LEU A 91 -6.70 3.55 -4.52
N THR A 92 -7.95 3.12 -4.38
CA THR A 92 -9.05 4.01 -3.99
C THR A 92 -9.64 3.51 -2.68
N ILE A 93 -9.68 4.36 -1.66
CA ILE A 93 -10.45 4.14 -0.43
C ILE A 93 -11.70 5.01 -0.49
N SER A 94 -12.87 4.39 -0.37
CA SER A 94 -14.14 5.11 -0.25
C SER A 94 -14.58 5.13 1.21
N ILE A 95 -14.66 6.31 1.80
CA ILE A 95 -15.17 6.55 3.14
C ILE A 95 -16.67 6.80 3.06
N ARG A 96 -17.45 5.87 3.58
CA ARG A 96 -18.90 5.96 3.70
C ARG A 96 -19.31 6.51 5.07
N PRO A 97 -20.50 7.12 5.17
CA PRO A 97 -21.07 7.49 6.46
C PRO A 97 -21.22 6.29 7.39
#